data_AF-A0A6C0CCY8-F1
#
_entry.id   AF-A0A6C0CCY8-F1
#
_cell.length_a   1.000
_cell.length_b   1.000
_cell.length_c   1.000
_cell.angle_alpha   90.00
_cell.angle_beta   90.00
_cell.angle_gamma   90.00
#
_symmetry.space_group_name_H-M   'P 1'
#
loop_
_entity.id
_entity.type
_entity.pdbx_description
1 polymer ?
#
loop_
_entity_poly.entity_id
_entity_poly.type
_entity_poly.pdbx_seq_one_letter_code
_entity_poly.pdbx_strand_id
1 'polypeptide(L)'
;MLYTEVLSGLWIGDIDIMYNKKFIEDNQIKLIINCTIDYKFSEHKDVQNIRIPLPNNLYNSIDTIKQNKDKILNFIDSNLEDHHILICCVDGTNISPFIASLYLVKYGEIDKSEIKKIIQSKNKAVSMDFDLGLLDL
;
A
#
# COMPACT_ATOMS: atom_id res chain seq x y z
N MET A 1 -6.30 -13.90 0.99
CA MET A 1 -6.21 -12.92 2.08
C MET A 1 -4.79 -12.86 2.65
N LEU A 2 -3.93 -12.17 1.93
CA LEU A 2 -2.64 -11.68 2.39
C LEU A 2 -2.82 -10.22 2.81
N TYR A 3 -2.38 -9.92 4.03
CA TYR A 3 -2.31 -8.56 4.54
C TYR A 3 -1.21 -8.46 5.60
N THR A 4 -0.73 -7.25 5.86
CA THR A 4 0.15 -6.96 6.99
C THR A 4 0.13 -5.49 7.35
N GLU A 5 0.25 -5.19 8.64
CA GLU A 5 0.51 -3.84 9.13
C GLU A 5 2.01 -3.57 9.08
N VAL A 6 2.43 -2.63 8.22
CA VAL A 6 3.85 -2.29 8.05
C VAL A 6 4.33 -1.27 9.07
N LEU A 7 3.41 -0.38 9.48
CA LEU A 7 3.57 0.70 10.44
C LEU A 7 2.19 0.89 11.09
N SER A 8 2.13 1.37 12.34
CA SER A 8 0.87 1.65 13.03
C SER A 8 -0.11 2.40 12.13
N GLY A 9 -1.26 1.79 11.84
CA GLY A 9 -2.30 2.35 10.99
C GLY A 9 -2.05 2.24 9.48
N LEU A 10 -0.87 1.84 9.01
CA LEU A 10 -0.58 1.62 7.59
C LEU A 10 -0.56 0.11 7.27
N TRP A 11 -1.54 -0.30 6.48
CA TRP A 11 -1.76 -1.69 6.07
C TRP A 11 -1.53 -1.86 4.58
N ILE A 12 -0.97 -3.01 4.21
CA ILE A 12 -0.96 -3.51 2.83
C ILE A 12 -1.77 -4.79 2.74
N GLY A 13 -2.36 -5.06 1.58
CA GLY A 13 -3.01 -6.34 1.35
C GLY A 13 -3.46 -6.59 -0.08
N ASP A 14 -4.10 -7.75 -0.24
CA ASP A 14 -4.73 -8.20 -1.48
C ASP A 14 -6.13 -7.61 -1.70
N ILE A 15 -6.78 -7.96 -2.80
CA ILE A 15 -8.10 -7.41 -3.09
C ILE A 15 -9.19 -7.99 -2.21
N ASP A 16 -9.00 -9.21 -1.70
CA ASP A 16 -9.97 -9.86 -0.81
C ASP A 16 -10.09 -9.11 0.52
N ILE A 17 -8.96 -8.62 1.06
CA ILE A 17 -8.98 -7.89 2.33
C ILE A 17 -9.71 -6.54 2.21
N MET A 18 -9.70 -5.91 1.03
CA MET A 18 -10.44 -4.68 0.74
C MET A 18 -11.97 -4.85 0.90
N TYR A 19 -12.48 -6.05 0.69
CA TYR A 19 -13.91 -6.37 0.83
C TYR A 19 -14.26 -7.02 2.16
N ASN A 20 -13.26 -7.31 3.01
CA ASN A 20 -13.48 -7.94 4.29
C ASN A 20 -13.94 -6.91 5.34
N LYS A 21 -15.26 -6.84 5.55
CA LYS A 21 -15.87 -5.92 6.52
C LYS A 21 -15.32 -6.07 7.93
N LYS A 22 -15.16 -7.31 8.40
CA LYS A 22 -14.62 -7.58 9.73
C LYS A 22 -13.20 -7.03 9.88
N PHE A 23 -12.35 -7.22 8.88
CA PHE A 23 -11.00 -6.66 8.89
C PHE A 23 -11.02 -5.13 8.94
N ILE A 24 -11.87 -4.49 8.13
CA ILE A 24 -12.02 -3.03 8.09
C ILE A 24 -12.46 -2.50 9.45
N GLU A 25 -13.45 -3.13 10.08
CA GLU A 25 -13.98 -2.74 11.40
C GLU A 25 -12.95 -2.98 12.52
N ASP A 26 -12.39 -4.19 12.61
CA ASP A 26 -11.46 -4.59 13.66
C ASP A 26 -10.18 -3.74 13.64
N ASN A 27 -9.70 -3.36 12.44
CA ASN A 27 -8.48 -2.56 12.26
C ASN A 27 -8.79 -1.07 12.02
N GLN A 28 -10.05 -0.65 12.19
CA GLN A 28 -10.47 0.75 12.10
C GLN A 28 -10.05 1.45 10.80
N ILE A 29 -10.01 0.71 9.69
CA ILE A 29 -9.62 1.25 8.38
C ILE A 29 -10.62 2.33 7.97
N LYS A 30 -10.13 3.54 7.70
CA LYS A 30 -10.94 4.69 7.27
C LYS A 30 -10.63 5.15 5.86
N LEU A 31 -9.48 4.75 5.32
CA LEU A 31 -9.07 5.07 3.96
C LEU A 31 -8.56 3.82 3.25
N ILE A 32 -9.09 3.54 2.07
CA ILE A 32 -8.64 2.48 1.19
C ILE A 32 -8.07 3.10 -0.09
N ILE A 33 -6.81 2.76 -0.37
CA ILE A 33 -6.12 3.07 -1.62
C ILE A 33 -6.10 1.80 -2.47
N ASN A 34 -7.01 1.74 -3.45
CA ASN A 34 -7.11 0.64 -4.40
C ASN A 34 -6.17 0.88 -5.58
N CYS A 35 -5.12 0.06 -5.71
CA CYS A 35 -4.12 0.15 -6.77
C CYS A 35 -4.49 -0.62 -8.06
N THR A 36 -5.74 -1.05 -8.22
CA THR A 36 -6.20 -1.79 -9.39
C THR A 36 -6.96 -0.89 -10.38
N ILE A 37 -7.12 -1.36 -11.61
CA ILE A 37 -7.82 -0.60 -12.66
C ILE A 37 -9.34 -0.77 -12.56
N ASP A 38 -9.82 -1.97 -12.26
CA ASP A 38 -11.20 -2.40 -12.52
C ASP A 38 -11.95 -2.95 -11.31
N TYR A 39 -11.27 -3.38 -10.25
CA TYR A 39 -11.95 -3.84 -9.04
C TYR A 39 -12.72 -2.70 -8.38
N LYS A 40 -13.96 -3.01 -7.99
CA LYS A 40 -14.88 -2.06 -7.36
C LYS A 40 -14.31 -1.54 -6.04
N PHE A 41 -14.85 -0.42 -5.58
CA PHE A 41 -14.54 0.05 -4.24
C PHE A 41 -15.22 -0.80 -3.17
N SER A 42 -14.69 -0.73 -1.94
CA SER A 42 -15.36 -1.30 -0.79
C SER A 42 -16.69 -0.59 -0.58
N GLU A 43 -17.76 -1.35 -0.31
CA GLU A 43 -19.08 -0.81 0.02
C GLU A 43 -19.23 -0.50 1.53
N HIS A 44 -18.12 -0.56 2.29
CA HIS A 44 -18.15 -0.27 3.71
C HIS A 44 -18.50 1.19 3.96
N LYS A 45 -19.48 1.42 4.84
CA LYS A 45 -19.89 2.77 5.25
C LYS A 45 -18.75 3.46 5.98
N ASP A 46 -18.61 4.76 5.84
CA ASP A 46 -17.59 5.56 6.55
C ASP A 46 -16.13 5.22 6.20
N VAL A 47 -15.91 4.59 5.04
CA VAL A 47 -14.58 4.36 4.46
C VAL A 47 -14.42 5.19 3.20
N GLN A 48 -13.44 6.08 3.20
CA GLN A 48 -13.05 6.79 2.00
C GLN A 48 -12.31 5.83 1.06
N ASN A 49 -12.71 5.80 -0.20
CA ASN A 49 -12.09 4.98 -1.22
C ASN A 49 -11.42 5.87 -2.27
N ILE A 50 -10.17 5.58 -2.60
CA ILE A 50 -9.41 6.23 -3.68
C ILE A 50 -8.83 5.14 -4.58
N ARG A 51 -8.70 5.45 -5.87
CA ARG A 51 -8.05 4.57 -6.85
C ARG A 51 -6.75 5.20 -7.36
N ILE A 52 -5.69 4.41 -7.36
CA ILE A 52 -4.49 4.65 -8.17
C ILE A 52 -4.51 3.56 -9.25
N PRO A 53 -4.98 3.84 -10.48
CA PRO A 53 -5.21 2.79 -11.46
C PRO A 53 -3.88 2.29 -12.02
N LEU A 54 -3.42 1.12 -11.55
CA LEU A 54 -2.16 0.50 -11.99
C LEU A 54 -2.43 -0.89 -12.59
N PRO A 55 -1.76 -1.25 -13.69
CA PRO A 55 -1.82 -2.62 -14.22
C PRO A 55 -1.30 -3.60 -13.17
N ASN A 56 -1.76 -4.85 -13.21
CA ASN A 56 -1.31 -5.90 -12.29
C ASN A 56 0.10 -6.43 -12.63
N ASN A 57 1.05 -5.52 -12.78
CA ASN A 57 2.46 -5.75 -13.03
C ASN A 57 3.22 -4.50 -12.58
N LEU A 58 4.13 -4.64 -11.63
CA LEU A 58 4.86 -3.50 -11.07
C LEU A 58 5.68 -2.77 -12.15
N TYR A 59 6.40 -3.49 -13.00
CA TYR A 59 7.26 -2.88 -14.03
C TYR A 59 6.46 -2.03 -15.02
N ASN A 60 5.27 -2.48 -15.41
CA ASN A 60 4.36 -1.70 -16.25
C ASN A 60 3.72 -0.50 -15.51
N SER A 61 3.87 -0.44 -14.18
CA SER A 61 3.33 0.61 -13.32
C SER A 61 4.38 1.65 -12.90
N ILE A 62 5.67 1.38 -13.11
CA ILE A 62 6.78 2.21 -12.61
C ILE A 62 6.64 3.66 -13.08
N ASP A 63 6.40 3.90 -14.37
CA ASP A 63 6.33 5.27 -14.90
C ASP A 63 5.19 6.07 -14.26
N THR A 64 4.01 5.45 -14.12
CA THR A 64 2.86 6.07 -13.47
C THR A 64 3.14 6.38 -12.00
N ILE A 65 3.75 5.42 -11.28
CA ILE A 65 4.12 5.61 -9.88
C ILE A 65 5.19 6.72 -9.78
N LYS A 66 6.20 6.74 -10.66
CA LYS A 66 7.28 7.74 -10.67
C LYS A 66 6.73 9.14 -10.87
N GLN A 67 5.88 9.33 -11.88
CA GLN A 67 5.28 10.63 -12.21
C GLN A 67 4.38 11.18 -11.10
N ASN A 68 3.77 10.30 -10.30
CA ASN A 68 2.82 10.68 -9.25
C ASN A 68 3.37 10.44 -7.83
N LYS A 69 4.65 10.05 -7.70
CA LYS A 69 5.23 9.54 -6.46
C LYS A 69 4.99 10.50 -5.29
N ASP A 70 5.38 11.77 -5.45
CA ASP A 70 5.23 12.74 -4.37
C ASP A 70 3.77 12.99 -4.02
N LYS A 71 2.87 13.03 -5.01
CA LYS A 71 1.43 13.16 -4.73
C LYS A 71 0.89 11.97 -3.94
N ILE A 72 1.28 10.75 -4.31
CA ILE A 72 0.85 9.52 -3.62
C ILE A 72 1.38 9.50 -2.19
N LEU A 73 2.68 9.75 -2.01
CA LEU A 73 3.32 9.66 -0.70
C LEU A 73 2.85 10.78 0.24
N ASN A 74 2.73 12.02 -0.26
CA ASN A 74 2.21 13.13 0.54
C ASN A 74 0.73 12.89 0.90
N PHE A 75 -0.05 12.24 0.02
CA PHE A 75 -1.42 11.88 0.33
C PHE A 75 -1.51 10.83 1.45
N ILE A 76 -0.64 9.81 1.42
CA ILE A 76 -0.56 8.82 2.51
C ILE A 76 -0.18 9.51 3.81
N ASP A 77 0.90 10.29 3.82
CA ASP A 77 1.43 10.98 5.00
C ASP A 77 0.38 11.88 5.68
N SER A 78 -0.26 12.75 4.89
CA SER A 78 -1.28 13.69 5.39
C SER A 78 -2.57 13.03 5.89
N ASN A 79 -2.81 11.75 5.57
CA ASN A 79 -3.99 11.03 6.06
C ASN A 79 -3.67 10.06 7.19
N LEU A 80 -2.41 9.61 7.31
CA LEU A 80 -2.03 8.56 8.26
C LEU A 80 -2.08 9.03 9.72
N GLU A 81 -1.98 10.34 9.97
CA GLU A 81 -2.13 10.92 11.31
C GLU A 81 -3.54 10.65 11.91
N ASP A 82 -4.58 10.72 11.07
CA ASP A 82 -5.98 10.64 11.50
C ASP A 82 -6.68 9.33 11.10
N HIS A 83 -6.12 8.57 10.17
CA HIS A 83 -6.78 7.42 9.55
C HIS A 83 -5.87 6.20 9.50
N HIS A 84 -6.43 5.03 9.82
CA HIS A 84 -5.81 3.80 9.38
C HIS A 84 -6.08 3.61 7.88
N ILE A 85 -5.00 3.40 7.13
CA ILE A 85 -4.96 3.32 5.68
C ILE A 85 -4.69 1.89 5.26
N LEU A 86 -5.47 1.38 4.31
CA LEU A 86 -5.21 0.13 3.62
C LEU A 86 -4.82 0.39 2.16
N ILE A 87 -3.63 -0.02 1.76
CA ILE A 87 -3.16 -0.01 0.36
C ILE A 87 -3.34 -1.41 -0.22
N CYS A 88 -4.18 -1.56 -1.24
CA CYS A 88 -4.50 -2.85 -1.84
C CYS A 88 -4.03 -2.96 -3.29
N CYS A 89 -3.44 -4.08 -3.65
CA CYS A 89 -3.30 -4.51 -5.05
C CYS A 89 -3.98 -5.87 -5.23
N VAL A 90 -3.86 -6.49 -6.41
CA VAL A 90 -4.59 -7.74 -6.72
C VAL A 90 -4.25 -8.85 -5.72
N ASP A 91 -2.97 -9.08 -5.49
CA ASP A 91 -2.45 -10.20 -4.68
C ASP A 91 -1.80 -9.79 -3.36
N GLY A 92 -1.63 -8.48 -3.14
CA GLY A 92 -0.97 -7.92 -1.96
C GLY A 92 0.55 -8.17 -1.88
N THR A 93 1.18 -8.70 -2.93
CA THR A 93 2.60 -9.12 -2.85
C THR A 93 3.58 -8.19 -3.52
N ASN A 94 3.14 -7.29 -4.43
CA ASN A 94 4.07 -6.52 -5.26
C ASN A 94 3.81 -5.01 -5.21
N ILE A 95 2.69 -4.53 -5.77
CA ILE A 95 2.42 -3.09 -5.92
C ILE A 95 2.12 -2.41 -4.57
N SER A 96 1.24 -2.97 -3.73
CA SER A 96 0.94 -2.36 -2.43
C SER A 96 2.16 -2.35 -1.48
N PRO A 97 2.95 -3.44 -1.35
CA PRO A 97 4.22 -3.39 -0.62
C PRO A 97 5.22 -2.40 -1.20
N PHE A 98 5.31 -2.27 -2.53
CA PHE A 98 6.20 -1.30 -3.16
C PHE A 98 5.83 0.13 -2.77
N ILE A 99 4.56 0.53 -2.87
CA ILE A 99 4.11 1.88 -2.47
C ILE A 99 4.37 2.14 -0.99
N ALA A 100 4.05 1.18 -0.11
CA ALA A 100 4.35 1.28 1.32
C ALA A 100 5.85 1.40 1.60
N SER A 101 6.69 0.68 0.84
CA SER A 101 8.15 0.76 0.93
C SER A 101 8.66 2.16 0.59
N LEU A 102 8.16 2.76 -0.48
CA LEU A 102 8.52 4.13 -0.87
C LEU A 102 8.14 5.14 0.21
N TYR A 103 6.99 4.94 0.84
CA TYR A 103 6.54 5.76 1.98
C TYR A 103 7.50 5.64 3.17
N LEU A 104 7.85 4.43 3.58
CA LEU A 104 8.78 4.18 4.68
C LEU A 104 10.17 4.79 4.43
N VAL A 105 10.66 4.75 3.18
CA VAL A 105 11.92 5.39 2.83
C VAL A 105 11.82 6.91 2.92
N LYS A 106 10.76 7.51 2.34
CA LYS A 106 10.62 8.97 2.25
C LYS A 106 10.29 9.63 3.60
N TYR A 107 9.29 9.08 4.31
CA TYR A 107 8.70 9.69 5.49
C TYR A 107 9.10 9.00 6.79
N GLY A 108 9.42 7.70 6.72
CA GLY A 108 9.99 6.98 7.85
C GLY A 108 11.52 7.12 7.97
N GLU A 109 12.17 7.78 6.99
CA GLU A 109 13.63 7.92 6.89
C GLU A 109 14.38 6.58 6.99
N ILE A 110 13.74 5.50 6.54
CA ILE A 110 14.29 4.15 6.62
C ILE A 110 15.21 3.92 5.42
N ASP A 111 16.41 3.41 5.68
CA ASP A 111 17.33 3.03 4.63
C ASP A 111 16.72 1.95 3.72
N LYS A 112 16.86 2.13 2.40
CA LYS A 112 16.31 1.21 1.38
C LYS A 112 16.74 -0.25 1.62
N SER A 113 17.94 -0.48 2.15
CA SER A 113 18.46 -1.82 2.44
C SER A 113 17.75 -2.53 3.59
N GLU A 114 17.15 -1.80 4.53
CA GLU A 114 16.44 -2.38 5.68
C GLU A 114 14.96 -2.68 5.37
N ILE A 115 14.39 -2.09 4.32
CA ILE A 115 12.95 -2.21 4.01
C ILE A 115 12.49 -3.66 3.85
N LYS A 116 13.25 -4.46 3.09
CA LYS A 116 12.94 -5.89 2.88
C LYS A 116 12.84 -6.63 4.21
N LYS A 117 13.81 -6.42 5.09
CA LYS A 117 13.88 -7.05 6.41
C LYS A 117 12.72 -6.61 7.31
N ILE A 118 12.36 -5.33 7.29
CA ILE A 118 11.24 -4.79 8.08
C ILE A 118 9.93 -5.41 7.62
N ILE A 119 9.60 -5.36 6.33
CA ILE A 119 8.33 -5.89 5.83
C ILE A 119 8.25 -7.41 6.04
N GLN A 120 9.32 -8.15 5.75
CA GLN A 120 9.33 -9.60 5.94
C GLN A 120 9.34 -10.03 7.42
N SER A 121 9.76 -9.16 8.35
CA SER A 121 9.58 -9.40 9.79
C SER A 121 8.12 -9.39 10.22
N LYS A 122 7.26 -8.66 9.48
CA LYS A 122 5.80 -8.59 9.71
C LYS A 122 5.06 -9.69 8.97
N ASN A 123 5.42 -9.95 7.71
CA ASN A 123 4.84 -11.03 6.92
C ASN A 123 5.83 -11.57 5.86
N LYS A 124 6.28 -12.81 6.05
CA LYS A 124 7.24 -13.48 5.14
C LYS A 124 6.71 -13.77 3.74
N ALA A 125 5.39 -13.76 3.54
CA ALA A 125 4.77 -14.05 2.24
C ALA A 125 4.79 -12.84 1.29
N VAL A 126 5.08 -11.64 1.79
CA VAL A 126 5.20 -10.43 0.95
C VAL A 126 6.46 -10.53 0.09
N SER A 127 6.28 -10.48 -1.23
CA SER A 127 7.41 -10.39 -2.15
C SER A 127 8.06 -9.02 -2.00
N MET A 128 9.38 -9.02 -1.87
CA MET A 128 10.22 -7.82 -1.76
C MET A 128 11.31 -7.89 -2.82
N ASP A 129 10.99 -8.49 -3.98
CA ASP A 129 11.91 -8.71 -5.09
C ASP A 129 11.76 -7.60 -6.14
N PHE A 130 11.54 -6.39 -5.67
CA PHE A 130 11.49 -5.16 -6.44
C PHE A 130 12.63 -4.24 -6.01
N ASP A 131 13.13 -3.45 -6.96
CA ASP A 131 14.20 -2.50 -6.71
C ASP A 131 13.61 -1.12 -6.35
N LEU A 132 13.87 -0.67 -5.12
CA LEU A 132 13.45 0.65 -4.64
C LEU A 132 14.26 1.79 -5.26
N GLY A 133 15.38 1.48 -5.93
CA GLY A 133 16.15 2.41 -6.76
C GLY A 133 15.48 2.75 -8.10
N LEU A 134 14.41 2.04 -8.49
CA LEU A 134 13.66 2.35 -9.73
C LEU A 134 13.03 3.74 -9.70
N LEU A 135 12.79 4.26 -8.50
CA LEU A 135 12.33 5.61 -8.28
C LEU A 135 13.45 6.37 -7.60
N ASP A 136 13.89 7.48 -8.20
CA ASP A 136 14.86 8.41 -7.63
C ASP A 136 14.27 9.01 -6.35
N LEU A 137 14.42 8.30 -5.24
CA LEU A 137 14.10 8.65 -3.86
C LEU A 137 15.36 9.14 -3.18
#